data_AF-H6QR40-F1
#
_entry.id   AF-H6QR40-F1
#
_cell.length_a   1.000
_cell.length_b   1.000
_cell.length_c   1.000
_cell.angle_alpha   90.00
_cell.angle_beta   90.00
_cell.angle_gamma   90.00
#
_symmetry.space_group_name_H-M   'P 1'
#
loop_
_entity.id
_entity.type
_entity.pdbx_description
1 polymer ?
#
loop_
_entity_poly.entity_id
_entity_poly.type
_entity_poly.pdbx_seq_one_letter_code
_entity_poly.pdbx_strand_id
1 'polypeptide(L)'
;MIGKTGNSSTSLPTIESLNICWFRIVLDEAHMIRNRSATRTQLIQRLDAKFFLCLTGTPLQNRLTDLQSLFQLLKMKPWSEEWIWSNFLIPNINFGSSQAIKSLNRLMDRICLRRTKDVLLNLPPKTERAVVVHLSSDWQKISHELHQTFVQSFGRLRTSADVWNSGEFFRQLTRIRQFCNHPLFAREEI
;
A
#
# COMPACT_ATOMS: atom_id res chain seq x y z
N MET A 1 5.04 8.31 35.39
CA MET A 1 4.33 7.05 35.73
C MET A 1 4.44 6.11 34.54
N ILE A 2 5.36 5.16 34.61
CA ILE A 2 5.55 4.13 33.58
C ILE A 2 4.65 2.97 33.96
N GLY A 3 3.58 2.76 33.20
CA GLY A 3 2.70 1.60 33.35
C GLY A 3 3.42 0.34 32.89
N LYS A 4 4.08 -0.35 33.82
CA LYS A 4 4.42 -1.77 33.69
C LYS A 4 3.20 -2.57 34.16
N THR A 5 2.32 -2.90 33.22
CA THR A 5 1.26 -3.90 33.38
C THR A 5 1.24 -4.66 32.06
N GLY A 6 1.91 -5.80 31.97
CA GLY A 6 1.38 -7.05 32.46
C GLY A 6 1.06 -7.90 31.24
N ASN A 7 2.01 -8.73 30.82
CA ASN A 7 1.73 -9.90 30.01
C ASN A 7 2.61 -11.01 30.52
N SER A 8 2.06 -11.78 31.46
CA SER A 8 2.55 -13.10 31.81
C SER A 8 2.67 -13.89 30.51
N SER A 9 3.90 -14.26 30.17
CA SER A 9 4.25 -15.12 29.05
C SER A 9 3.66 -16.51 29.27
N THR A 10 2.36 -16.67 29.03
CA THR A 10 1.82 -17.94 28.59
C THR A 10 2.18 -18.04 27.12
N SER A 11 3.23 -18.80 26.82
CA SER A 11 3.66 -19.13 25.46
C SER A 11 2.58 -20.00 24.83
N LEU A 12 1.49 -19.38 24.39
CA LEU A 12 0.55 -20.03 23.50
C LEU A 12 1.36 -20.53 22.31
N PRO A 13 1.23 -21.81 21.91
CA PRO A 13 1.97 -22.33 20.78
C PRO A 13 1.63 -21.47 19.57
N THR A 14 2.64 -20.84 18.98
CA THR A 14 2.49 -20.16 17.70
C THR A 14 2.36 -21.22 16.61
N ILE A 15 1.71 -20.89 15.50
CA ILE A 15 1.59 -21.81 14.36
C ILE A 15 2.99 -22.29 13.90
N GLU A 16 4.01 -21.43 13.99
CA GLU A 16 5.41 -21.80 13.73
C GLU A 16 5.93 -22.88 14.70
N SER A 17 5.58 -22.82 15.99
CA SER A 17 6.03 -23.82 16.98
C SER A 17 5.37 -25.19 16.83
N LEU A 18 4.30 -25.29 16.04
CA LEU A 18 3.57 -26.54 15.83
C LEU A 18 4.25 -27.44 14.77
N ASN A 19 5.24 -26.93 14.03
CA ASN A 19 5.98 -27.64 12.98
C ASN A 19 5.06 -28.41 12.00
N ILE A 20 3.93 -27.78 11.65
CA ILE A 20 2.91 -28.34 10.76
C ILE A 20 3.25 -27.99 9.32
N CYS A 21 3.38 -28.99 8.46
CA CYS A 21 3.37 -28.81 7.01
C CYS A 21 1.93 -28.85 6.50
N TRP A 22 1.42 -27.72 6.01
CA TRP A 22 0.06 -27.62 5.50
C TRP A 22 -0.01 -28.17 4.07
N PHE A 23 -1.08 -28.90 3.74
CA PHE A 23 -1.31 -29.26 2.33
C PHE A 23 -1.56 -28.00 1.48
N ARG A 24 -2.36 -27.06 1.98
CA ARG A 24 -2.67 -25.82 1.27
C ARG A 24 -2.95 -24.68 2.24
N ILE A 25 -2.45 -23.49 1.92
CA ILE A 25 -2.78 -22.22 2.57
C ILE A 25 -3.46 -21.31 1.55
N VAL A 26 -4.58 -20.70 1.94
CA VAL A 26 -5.31 -19.73 1.11
C VAL A 26 -5.21 -18.37 1.78
N LEU A 27 -4.66 -17.39 1.07
CA LEU A 27 -4.57 -16.01 1.53
C LEU A 27 -5.64 -15.19 0.83
N ASP A 28 -6.68 -14.83 1.58
CA ASP A 28 -7.63 -13.81 1.14
C ASP A 28 -7.05 -12.40 1.36
N GLU A 29 -7.33 -11.50 0.43
CA GLU A 29 -6.67 -10.20 0.30
C GLU A 29 -5.14 -10.29 0.38
N ALA A 30 -4.55 -11.14 -0.46
CA ALA A 30 -3.10 -11.41 -0.47
C ALA A 30 -2.21 -10.15 -0.62
N HIS A 31 -2.77 -9.02 -1.08
CA HIS A 31 -2.06 -7.74 -1.09
C HIS A 31 -1.66 -7.25 0.31
N MET A 32 -2.22 -7.82 1.39
CA MET A 32 -1.83 -7.53 2.77
C MET A 32 -0.39 -7.94 3.11
N ILE A 33 0.20 -8.88 2.39
CA ILE A 33 1.59 -9.34 2.61
C ILE A 33 2.63 -8.64 1.71
N ARG A 34 2.26 -7.52 1.09
CA ARG A 34 3.15 -6.76 0.19
C ARG A 34 4.43 -6.26 0.86
N ASN A 35 4.37 -5.92 2.15
CA ASN A 35 5.50 -5.37 2.88
C ASN A 35 6.33 -6.49 3.53
N ARG A 36 7.53 -6.75 3.02
CA ARG A 36 8.44 -7.78 3.51
C ARG A 36 8.94 -7.56 4.93
N SER A 37 9.06 -6.30 5.36
CA SER A 37 9.52 -5.98 6.71
C SER A 37 8.41 -6.11 7.75
N ALA A 38 7.14 -6.23 7.33
CA ALA A 38 6.04 -6.40 8.24
C ALA A 38 6.10 -7.79 8.89
N THR A 39 5.95 -7.85 10.22
CA THR A 39 5.95 -9.09 11.00
C THR A 39 4.96 -10.10 10.43
N ARG A 40 3.76 -9.65 10.03
CA ARG A 40 2.76 -10.52 9.40
C ARG A 40 3.28 -11.24 8.16
N THR A 41 3.95 -10.51 7.27
CA THR A 41 4.51 -11.07 6.03
C THR A 41 5.59 -12.09 6.35
N GLN A 42 6.49 -11.76 7.29
CA GLN A 42 7.58 -12.65 7.70
C GLN A 42 7.05 -13.95 8.30
N LEU A 43 6.05 -13.87 9.18
CA LEU A 43 5.41 -15.05 9.78
C LEU A 43 4.71 -15.91 8.71
N ILE A 44 3.98 -15.30 7.78
CA ILE A 44 3.29 -16.03 6.70
C ILE A 44 4.29 -16.72 5.76
N GLN A 45 5.40 -16.04 5.43
CA GLN A 45 6.45 -16.60 4.56
C GLN A 45 7.20 -17.79 5.20
N ARG A 46 7.20 -17.90 6.53
CA ARG A 46 7.81 -19.02 7.27
C ARG A 46 6.91 -20.25 7.37
N LEU A 47 5.61 -20.11 7.09
CA LEU A 47 4.69 -21.24 7.09
C LEU A 47 5.11 -22.25 6.02
N ASP A 48 5.16 -23.52 6.39
CA ASP A 48 5.43 -24.58 5.44
C ASP A 48 4.12 -25.11 4.85
N ALA A 49 4.03 -25.08 3.52
CA ALA A 49 2.89 -25.61 2.80
C ALA A 49 3.26 -26.11 1.42
N LYS A 50 2.55 -27.15 0.96
CA LYS A 50 2.70 -27.68 -0.40
C LYS A 50 2.11 -26.73 -1.45
N PHE A 51 1.01 -26.07 -1.14
CA PHE A 51 0.35 -25.13 -2.05
C PHE A 51 -0.03 -23.82 -1.36
N PHE A 52 0.22 -22.70 -2.03
CA PHE A 52 -0.29 -21.39 -1.66
C PHE A 52 -1.24 -20.89 -2.74
N LEU A 53 -2.43 -20.45 -2.32
CA LEU A 53 -3.40 -19.79 -3.18
C LEU A 53 -3.61 -18.36 -2.70
N CYS A 54 -3.20 -17.39 -3.52
CA CYS A 54 -3.35 -15.97 -3.23
C CYS A 54 -4.60 -15.42 -3.93
N LEU A 55 -5.56 -14.94 -3.16
CA LEU A 55 -6.78 -14.31 -3.65
C LEU A 55 -6.66 -12.80 -3.42
N THR A 56 -6.70 -12.00 -4.48
CA THR A 56 -6.70 -10.54 -4.38
C THR A 56 -7.20 -9.91 -5.67
N GLY A 57 -8.07 -8.91 -5.55
CA GLY A 57 -8.49 -8.09 -6.70
C GLY A 57 -7.40 -7.11 -7.17
N THR A 58 -6.46 -6.77 -6.29
CA THR A 58 -5.41 -5.76 -6.52
C THR A 58 -4.04 -6.30 -6.12
N PRO A 59 -3.41 -7.17 -6.93
CA PRO A 59 -2.11 -7.77 -6.59
C PRO A 59 -0.95 -6.76 -6.60
N LEU A 60 -1.10 -5.66 -7.34
CA LEU A 60 -0.16 -4.54 -7.40
C LEU A 60 -0.91 -3.28 -6.93
N GLN A 61 -0.45 -2.61 -5.89
CA GLN A 61 -1.07 -1.37 -5.40
C GLN A 61 -0.16 -0.17 -5.64
N ASN A 62 1.03 -0.18 -5.05
CA ASN A 62 1.89 1.01 -4.99
C ASN A 62 3.23 0.80 -5.70
N ARG A 63 3.83 -0.39 -5.58
CA ARG A 63 5.20 -0.65 -6.02
C ARG A 63 5.34 -2.04 -6.60
N LEU A 64 6.25 -2.23 -7.54
CA LEU A 64 6.58 -3.55 -8.10
C LEU A 64 7.06 -4.54 -7.04
N THR A 65 7.63 -4.04 -5.94
CA THR A 65 8.01 -4.84 -4.76
C THR A 65 6.82 -5.56 -4.12
N ASP A 66 5.58 -5.07 -4.33
CA ASP A 66 4.37 -5.73 -3.83
C ASP A 66 4.22 -7.13 -4.46
N LEU A 67 4.50 -7.25 -5.77
CA LEU A 67 4.47 -8.54 -6.49
C LEU A 67 5.59 -9.45 -6.02
N GLN A 68 6.77 -8.89 -5.81
CA GLN A 68 7.95 -9.62 -5.36
C GLN A 68 7.68 -10.43 -4.09
N SER A 69 6.98 -9.84 -3.11
CA SER A 69 6.59 -10.51 -1.87
C SER A 69 5.71 -11.72 -2.09
N LEU A 70 4.82 -11.67 -3.10
CA LEU A 70 4.01 -12.80 -3.53
C LEU A 70 4.85 -13.89 -4.20
N PHE A 71 5.76 -13.54 -5.11
CA PHE A 71 6.66 -14.51 -5.77
C PHE A 71 7.57 -15.23 -4.77
N GLN A 72 8.02 -14.53 -3.73
CA GLN A 72 8.80 -15.13 -2.65
C GLN A 72 7.98 -16.14 -1.84
N LEU A 73 6.72 -15.81 -1.51
CA LEU A 73 5.82 -16.73 -0.84
C LEU A 73 5.56 -18.00 -1.67
N LEU A 74 5.34 -17.82 -2.98
CA LEU A 74 5.11 -18.93 -3.90
C LEU A 74 6.39 -19.75 -4.20
N LYS A 75 7.55 -19.37 -3.63
CA LYS A 75 8.86 -20.02 -3.81
C LYS A 75 9.23 -20.26 -5.29
N MET A 76 8.81 -19.34 -6.17
CA MET A 76 8.96 -19.48 -7.62
C MET A 76 10.35 -19.10 -8.10
N LYS A 77 11.27 -20.06 -8.22
CA LYS A 77 12.59 -19.79 -8.81
C LYS A 77 12.49 -19.55 -10.33
N PRO A 78 13.25 -18.60 -10.90
CA PRO A 78 14.21 -17.72 -10.21
C PRO A 78 13.56 -16.42 -9.66
N TRP A 79 12.28 -16.18 -9.92
CA TRP A 79 11.56 -14.95 -9.54
C TRP A 79 11.36 -14.72 -8.03
N SER A 80 11.62 -15.72 -7.18
CA SER A 80 11.65 -15.57 -5.74
C SER A 80 12.91 -14.84 -5.24
N GLU A 81 13.95 -14.76 -6.06
CA GLU A 81 15.24 -14.19 -5.69
C GLU A 81 15.22 -12.66 -5.74
N GLU A 82 15.64 -12.00 -4.66
CA GLU A 82 15.64 -10.53 -4.54
C GLU A 82 16.42 -9.85 -5.68
N TRP A 83 17.62 -10.36 -5.96
CA TRP A 83 18.56 -9.72 -6.88
C TRP A 83 18.02 -9.58 -8.31
N ILE A 84 17.12 -10.46 -8.75
CA ILE A 84 16.48 -10.36 -10.07
C ILE A 84 15.58 -9.13 -10.14
N TRP A 85 14.92 -8.80 -9.04
CA TRP A 85 14.02 -7.65 -8.99
C TRP A 85 14.78 -6.36 -8.83
N SER A 86 15.72 -6.33 -7.87
CA SER A 86 16.50 -5.12 -7.58
C SER A 86 17.41 -4.72 -8.74
N ASN A 87 18.02 -5.70 -9.44
CA ASN A 87 19.06 -5.41 -10.43
C ASN A 87 18.53 -5.46 -11.87
N PHE A 88 17.44 -6.18 -12.14
CA PHE A 88 16.93 -6.35 -13.51
C PHE A 88 15.50 -5.84 -13.69
N LEU A 89 14.50 -6.38 -13.01
CA LEU A 89 13.10 -6.03 -13.31
C LEU A 89 12.76 -4.58 -12.96
N ILE A 90 12.99 -4.17 -11.71
CA ILE A 90 12.56 -2.85 -11.22
C ILE A 90 13.29 -1.72 -11.97
N PRO A 91 14.62 -1.74 -12.13
CA PRO A 91 15.31 -0.70 -12.89
C PRO A 91 14.82 -0.64 -14.34
N ASN A 92 14.73 -1.77 -15.04
CA ASN A 92 14.35 -1.77 -16.44
C ASN A 92 12.90 -1.30 -16.67
N ILE A 93 11.97 -1.63 -15.76
CA ILE A 93 10.60 -1.11 -15.84
C ILE A 93 10.57 0.40 -15.54
N ASN A 94 11.34 0.88 -14.56
CA ASN A 94 11.44 2.30 -14.26
C ASN A 94 12.04 3.11 -15.43
N PHE A 95 12.96 2.53 -16.20
CA PHE A 95 13.49 3.11 -17.45
C PHE A 95 12.54 2.97 -18.65
N GLY A 96 11.35 2.38 -18.48
CA GLY A 96 10.36 2.25 -19.56
C GLY A 96 10.69 1.15 -20.58
N SER A 97 11.52 0.17 -20.22
CA SER A 97 11.86 -0.95 -21.12
C SER A 97 10.63 -1.79 -21.45
N SER A 98 10.21 -1.74 -22.71
CA SER A 98 9.08 -2.54 -23.21
C SER A 98 9.30 -4.04 -23.05
N GLN A 99 10.54 -4.50 -23.12
CA GLN A 99 10.90 -5.91 -22.94
C GLN A 99 10.69 -6.36 -21.50
N ALA A 100 11.04 -5.54 -20.51
CA ALA A 100 10.85 -5.88 -19.09
C ALA A 100 9.35 -5.95 -18.73
N ILE A 101 8.55 -5.02 -19.27
CA ILE A 101 7.08 -5.03 -19.10
C ILE A 101 6.48 -6.29 -19.73
N LYS A 102 6.88 -6.64 -20.95
CA LYS A 102 6.43 -7.88 -21.62
C LYS A 102 6.80 -9.13 -20.83
N SER A 103 8.00 -9.19 -20.28
CA SER A 103 8.44 -10.31 -19.43
C SER A 103 7.59 -10.44 -18.18
N LEU A 104 7.32 -9.32 -17.49
CA LEU A 104 6.46 -9.32 -16.31
C LEU A 104 5.02 -9.73 -16.65
N ASN A 105 4.46 -9.22 -17.74
CA ASN A 105 3.11 -9.59 -18.18
C ASN A 105 3.02 -11.10 -18.48
N ARG A 106 3.98 -11.65 -19.24
CA ARG A 106 4.03 -13.10 -19.51
C ARG A 106 4.13 -13.93 -18.23
N LEU A 107 4.88 -13.46 -17.24
CA LEU A 107 4.99 -14.11 -15.94
C LEU A 107 3.63 -14.10 -15.24
N MET A 108 3.00 -12.92 -15.15
CA MET A 108 1.67 -12.77 -14.54
C MET A 108 0.61 -13.63 -15.23
N ASP A 109 0.63 -13.74 -16.56
CA ASP A 109 -0.31 -14.58 -17.33
C ASP A 109 -0.19 -16.07 -16.99
N ARG A 110 0.98 -16.53 -16.55
CA ARG A 110 1.21 -17.93 -16.17
C ARG A 110 0.85 -18.24 -14.73
N ILE A 111 0.92 -17.25 -13.85
CA ILE A 111 0.77 -17.46 -12.40
C ILE A 111 -0.56 -16.95 -11.85
N CYS A 112 -1.20 -16.03 -12.55
CA CYS A 112 -2.40 -15.34 -12.10
C CYS A 112 -3.54 -15.61 -13.07
N LEU A 113 -4.69 -16.02 -12.54
CA LEU A 113 -5.94 -16.02 -13.26
C LEU A 113 -6.70 -14.74 -12.94
N ARG A 114 -6.67 -13.76 -13.86
CA ARG A 114 -7.42 -12.50 -13.72
C ARG A 114 -8.51 -12.42 -14.79
N ARG A 115 -9.76 -12.29 -14.35
CA ARG A 115 -10.92 -12.07 -15.23
C ARG A 115 -11.51 -10.70 -14.90
N THR A 116 -11.80 -9.89 -15.91
CA THR A 116 -12.48 -8.59 -15.73
C THR A 116 -13.99 -8.77 -15.70
N LYS A 117 -14.70 -7.84 -15.04
CA LYS A 117 -16.17 -7.90 -14.94
C LYS A 117 -16.83 -7.86 -16.32
N ASP A 118 -16.24 -7.12 -17.25
CA ASP A 118 -16.73 -6.93 -18.61
C ASP A 118 -16.81 -8.24 -19.43
N VAL A 119 -16.01 -9.24 -19.07
CA VAL A 119 -15.94 -10.52 -19.80
C VAL A 119 -16.99 -11.53 -19.29
N LEU A 120 -17.49 -11.36 -18.07
CA LEU A 120 -18.33 -12.37 -17.40
C LEU A 120 -19.72 -11.87 -17.02
N LEU A 121 -19.88 -10.56 -16.85
CA LEU A 121 -21.09 -9.97 -16.30
C LEU A 121 -21.59 -8.89 -17.27
N ASN A 122 -22.81 -9.06 -17.78
CA ASN A 122 -23.52 -8.05 -18.58
C ASN A 122 -23.99 -6.89 -17.69
N LEU A 123 -23.04 -6.21 -17.04
CA LEU A 123 -23.32 -5.06 -16.20
C LEU A 123 -23.55 -3.81 -17.07
N PRO A 124 -24.46 -2.91 -16.67
CA PRO A 124 -24.58 -1.61 -17.33
C PRO A 124 -23.27 -0.81 -17.17
N PRO A 125 -22.99 0.13 -18.10
CA PRO A 125 -21.79 0.94 -18.02
C PRO A 125 -21.74 1.76 -16.73
N LYS A 126 -20.58 1.78 -16.07
CA LYS A 126 -20.34 2.60 -14.89
C LYS A 126 -20.44 4.07 -15.28
N THR A 127 -21.36 4.80 -14.67
CA THR A 127 -21.46 6.26 -14.86
C THR A 127 -20.76 6.97 -13.70
N GLU A 128 -19.65 7.65 -13.97
CA GLU A 128 -18.96 8.51 -13.02
C GLU A 128 -19.33 9.97 -13.29
N ARG A 129 -19.70 10.71 -12.24
CA ARG A 129 -19.99 12.14 -12.32
C ARG A 129 -19.19 12.87 -11.26
N ALA A 130 -18.27 13.71 -11.70
CA ALA A 130 -17.57 14.63 -10.81
C ALA A 130 -18.47 15.83 -10.52
N VAL A 131 -18.92 15.97 -9.28
CA VAL A 131 -19.67 17.15 -8.82
C VAL A 131 -18.71 18.06 -8.10
N VAL A 132 -18.40 19.20 -8.72
CA VAL A 132 -17.58 20.24 -8.08
C VAL A 132 -18.45 20.97 -7.07
N VAL A 133 -18.00 20.99 -5.81
CA VAL A 133 -18.65 21.71 -4.71
C VAL A 133 -17.78 22.89 -4.31
N HIS A 134 -18.44 24.01 -3.98
CA HIS A 134 -17.77 25.20 -3.47
C HIS A 134 -18.02 25.31 -1.96
N LEU A 135 -17.00 25.78 -1.24
CA LEU A 135 -17.15 26.15 0.16
C LEU A 135 -18.12 27.34 0.27
N SER A 136 -18.90 27.39 1.37
CA SER A 136 -19.69 28.58 1.65
C SER A 136 -18.78 29.77 1.95
N SER A 137 -19.32 30.98 1.80
CA SER A 137 -18.61 32.25 2.06
C SER A 137 -17.92 32.28 3.42
N ASP A 138 -18.57 31.71 4.44
CA ASP A 138 -18.08 31.72 5.83
C ASP A 138 -16.79 30.91 5.99
N TRP A 139 -16.64 29.81 5.23
CA TRP A 139 -15.50 28.90 5.32
C TRP A 139 -14.42 29.19 4.26
N GLN A 140 -14.76 29.93 3.21
CA GLN A 140 -13.84 30.25 2.11
C GLN A 140 -12.63 31.06 2.59
N LYS A 141 -12.84 32.02 3.49
CA LYS A 141 -11.76 32.82 4.07
C LYS A 141 -10.77 31.95 4.85
N ILE A 142 -11.29 31.09 5.73
CA ILE A 142 -10.48 30.18 6.55
C ILE A 142 -9.72 29.18 5.67
N SER A 143 -10.35 28.63 4.63
CA SER A 143 -9.67 27.74 3.68
C SER A 143 -8.53 28.45 2.95
N HIS A 144 -8.72 29.72 2.57
CA HIS A 144 -7.70 30.51 1.90
C HIS A 144 -6.52 30.77 2.82
N GLU A 145 -6.77 31.13 4.08
CA GLU A 145 -5.75 31.32 5.10
C GLU A 145 -4.94 30.04 5.32
N LEU A 146 -5.60 28.88 5.54
CA LEU A 146 -4.94 27.58 5.68
C LEU A 146 -4.06 27.24 4.47
N HIS A 147 -4.56 27.48 3.26
CA HIS A 147 -3.81 27.25 2.03
C HIS A 147 -2.61 28.19 1.90
N GLN A 148 -2.76 29.47 2.23
CA GLN A 148 -1.67 30.44 2.20
C GLN A 148 -0.56 30.08 3.20
N THR A 149 -0.91 29.73 4.43
CA THR A 149 0.06 29.28 5.44
C THR A 149 0.82 28.04 4.95
N PHE A 150 0.14 27.09 4.32
CA PHE A 150 0.77 25.90 3.75
C PHE A 150 1.75 26.25 2.62
N VAL A 151 1.35 27.13 1.69
CA VAL A 151 2.22 27.58 0.58
C VAL A 151 3.41 28.39 1.07
N GLN A 152 3.26 29.21 2.10
CA GLN A 152 4.39 29.93 2.70
C GLN A 152 5.38 28.97 3.38
N SER A 153 4.87 27.94 4.05
CA SER A 153 5.69 26.97 4.79
C SER A 153 6.38 25.94 3.88
N PHE A 154 5.69 25.48 2.83
CA PHE A 154 6.10 24.33 2.02
C PHE A 154 6.03 24.54 0.51
N GLY A 155 5.57 25.71 0.06
CA GLY A 155 5.47 26.02 -1.36
C GLY A 155 6.83 26.26 -2.02
N ARG A 156 6.82 26.30 -3.35
CA ARG A 156 8.04 26.50 -4.16
C ARG A 156 8.70 27.87 -3.96
N LEU A 157 7.98 28.83 -3.41
CA LEU A 157 8.43 30.21 -3.17
C LEU A 157 8.91 30.45 -1.73
N ARG A 158 9.17 29.38 -0.96
CA ARG A 158 9.65 29.48 0.41
C ARG A 158 10.99 30.22 0.49
N THR A 159 11.06 31.21 1.37
CA THR A 159 12.26 32.05 1.57
C THR A 159 13.28 31.45 2.54
N SER A 160 12.87 30.51 3.40
CA SER A 160 13.72 29.90 4.43
C SER A 160 14.60 28.77 3.89
N ALA A 161 15.86 28.72 4.30
CA ALA A 161 16.84 27.68 3.92
C ALA A 161 16.71 26.36 4.72
N ASP A 162 15.80 26.30 5.70
CA ASP A 162 15.70 25.19 6.65
C ASP A 162 15.32 23.85 5.99
N VAL A 163 15.75 22.74 6.56
CA VAL A 163 15.37 21.42 6.08
C VAL A 163 13.85 21.20 6.25
N TRP A 164 13.21 20.66 5.22
CA TRP A 164 11.78 20.35 5.27
C TRP A 164 11.48 19.27 6.32
N ASN A 165 10.59 19.57 7.28
CA ASN A 165 9.98 18.56 8.14
C ASN A 165 8.81 17.87 7.43
N SER A 166 9.02 16.63 6.94
CA SER A 166 7.99 15.85 6.25
C SER A 166 6.76 15.57 7.12
N GLY A 167 6.93 15.39 8.44
CA GLY A 167 5.83 15.17 9.37
C GLY A 167 4.88 16.37 9.43
N GLU A 168 5.45 17.57 9.55
CA GLU A 168 4.65 18.80 9.61
C GLU A 168 3.93 19.09 8.28
N PHE A 169 4.56 18.79 7.15
CA PHE A 169 3.90 18.91 5.84
C PHE A 169 2.69 18.00 5.72
N PHE A 170 2.83 16.71 6.05
CA PHE A 170 1.70 15.79 5.96
C PHE A 170 0.62 16.14 6.97
N ARG A 171 0.98 16.67 8.15
CA ARG A 171 0.03 17.19 9.13
C ARG A 171 -0.81 18.34 8.55
N GLN A 172 -0.16 19.37 8.01
CA GLN A 172 -0.88 20.52 7.42
C GLN A 172 -1.68 20.14 6.17
N LEU A 173 -1.14 19.30 5.29
CA LEU A 173 -1.87 18.79 4.14
C LEU A 173 -3.11 18.00 4.56
N THR A 174 -3.01 17.18 5.60
CA THR A 174 -4.14 16.44 6.16
C THR A 174 -5.17 17.39 6.76
N ARG A 175 -4.74 18.45 7.46
CA ARG A 175 -5.63 19.48 8.01
C ARG A 175 -6.46 20.17 6.92
N ILE A 176 -5.85 20.54 5.80
CA ILE A 176 -6.57 21.14 4.65
C ILE A 176 -7.60 20.14 4.09
N ARG A 177 -7.20 18.87 3.90
CA ARG A 177 -8.12 17.83 3.41
C ARG A 177 -9.28 17.57 4.37
N GLN A 178 -9.03 17.61 5.68
CA GLN A 178 -10.05 17.50 6.71
C GLN A 178 -11.00 18.69 6.69
N PHE A 179 -10.49 19.92 6.50
CA PHE A 179 -11.29 21.13 6.39
C PHE A 179 -12.26 21.05 5.20
N CYS A 180 -11.81 20.55 4.05
CA CYS A 180 -12.66 20.32 2.88
C CYS A 180 -13.80 19.33 3.14
N ASN A 181 -13.63 18.39 4.08
CA ASN A 181 -14.69 17.46 4.47
C ASN A 181 -15.65 18.11 5.47
N HIS A 182 -15.12 18.69 6.56
CA HIS A 182 -15.89 19.43 7.55
C HIS A 182 -14.97 20.28 8.43
N PRO A 183 -15.30 21.56 8.73
CA PRO A 183 -14.46 22.44 9.55
C PRO A 183 -14.11 21.89 10.94
N LEU A 184 -15.03 21.14 11.56
CA LEU A 184 -14.80 20.48 12.86
C LEU A 184 -13.61 19.52 12.88
N PHE A 185 -13.22 18.95 11.74
CA PHE A 185 -12.11 18.00 11.66
C PHE A 185 -10.74 18.67 11.56
N ALA A 186 -10.69 19.99 11.31
CA ALA A 186 -9.46 20.74 11.11
C ALA A 186 -8.96 21.48 12.38
N ARG A 187 -9.21 20.89 13.56
CA ARG A 187 -8.83 21.45 14.87
C ARG A 187 -7.33 21.29 15.14
N GLU A 188 -6.76 22.20 15.94
CA GLU A 188 -5.34 22.21 16.30
C GLU A 188 -4.98 21.26 17.44
N GLU A 189 -5.97 20.78 18.19
CA GLU A 189 -5.77 19.92 19.36
C GLU A 189 -6.50 18.57 19.20
N ILE A 190 -5.74 17.49 19.44
CA ILE A 190 -6.21 16.24 20.04
C ILE A 190 -5.61 16.21 21.45
#